data_AF-A0A3D1A5W5-F1
#
_entry.id   AF-A0A3D1A5W5-F1
#
_cell.length_a   1.000
_cell.length_b   1.000
_cell.length_c   1.000
_cell.angle_alpha   90.00
_cell.angle_beta   90.00
_cell.angle_gamma   90.00
#
_symmetry.space_group_name_H-M   'P 1'
#
loop_
_entity.id
_entity.type
_entity.pdbx_description
1 polymer ?
#
loop_
_entity_poly.entity_id
_entity_poly.type
_entity_poly.pdbx_seq_one_letter_code
_entity_poly.pdbx_strand_id
1 'polypeptide(L)'
;MDENKAKYDCQVRLIASLNEFSGPVPAAFFSQKEFFIVTLRRMAANLAEFKAENLHLLAANLLAKLRRGPVTPADLTAFKDMLDKLVSSRDYQLACAGLSGSKEFLAERLARVEPLSIAAEESKLPGEPRDPTADRLVGEAYRRLRFDALEEEWRKGRPADKVLEKARAQVAEYCLMYRLPVRPEDTLPPFSLSRIDAVTGACFRLLGKLREE
;
A
#
# COMPACT_ATOMS: atom_id res chain seq x y z
N MET A 1 20.04 16.07 -1.45
CA MET A 1 19.38 15.30 -0.38
C MET A 1 19.78 13.86 -0.59
N ASP A 2 20.21 13.13 0.44
CA ASP A 2 20.53 11.71 0.30
C ASP A 2 19.22 10.94 0.08
N GLU A 3 18.96 10.47 -1.15
CA GLU A 3 17.69 9.82 -1.54
C GLU A 3 17.42 8.57 -0.67
N ASN A 4 18.48 7.94 -0.15
CA ASN A 4 18.35 6.82 0.79
C ASN A 4 17.81 7.26 2.16
N LYS A 5 18.11 8.49 2.58
CA LYS A 5 17.60 9.06 3.84
C LYS A 5 16.09 9.33 3.75
N ALA A 6 15.62 9.90 2.64
CA ALA A 6 14.18 10.15 2.45
C ALA A 6 13.37 8.85 2.47
N LYS A 7 13.84 7.84 1.72
CA LYS A 7 13.26 6.48 1.74
C LYS A 7 13.21 5.89 3.15
N TYR A 8 14.30 6.01 3.90
CA TYR A 8 14.38 5.51 5.27
C TYR A 8 13.40 6.22 6.21
N ASP A 9 13.32 7.54 6.15
CA ASP A 9 12.41 8.33 7.00
C ASP A 9 10.95 7.93 6.73
N CYS A 10 10.57 7.72 5.47
CA CYS A 10 9.25 7.19 5.10
C CYS A 10 8.98 5.79 5.68
N GLN A 11 9.98 4.89 5.60
CA GLN A 11 9.87 3.54 6.17
C GLN A 11 9.68 3.56 7.68
N VAL A 12 10.45 4.39 8.41
CA VAL A 12 10.32 4.54 9.86
C VAL A 12 8.93 5.05 10.24
N ARG A 13 8.40 6.05 9.54
CA ARG A 13 7.03 6.56 9.77
C ARG A 13 5.95 5.50 9.52
N LEU A 14 6.11 4.70 8.47
CA LEU A 14 5.20 3.60 8.17
C LEU A 14 5.22 2.54 9.28
N ILE A 15 6.41 2.10 9.70
CA ILE A 15 6.56 1.11 10.77
C ILE A 15 5.96 1.64 12.08
N ALA A 16 6.23 2.90 12.43
CA ALA A 16 5.65 3.53 13.62
C ALA A 16 4.11 3.53 13.57
N SER A 17 3.53 3.82 12.41
CA SER A 17 2.07 3.83 12.24
C SER A 17 1.46 2.43 12.30
N LEU A 18 2.15 1.41 11.77
CA LEU A 18 1.74 0.01 11.88
C LEU A 18 1.79 -0.48 13.33
N ASN A 19 2.84 -0.11 14.07
CA ASN A 19 2.98 -0.42 15.49
C ASN A 19 1.90 0.29 16.32
N GLU A 20 1.60 1.55 16.02
CA GLU A 20 0.49 2.27 16.65
C GLU A 20 -0.84 1.57 16.35
N PHE A 21 -1.12 1.27 15.08
CA PHE A 21 -2.35 0.59 14.66
C PHE A 21 -2.53 -0.79 15.30
N SER A 22 -1.45 -1.50 15.65
CA SER A 22 -1.50 -2.81 16.30
C SER A 22 -1.46 -2.76 17.83
N GLY A 23 -1.12 -1.62 18.43
CA GLY A 23 -0.93 -1.46 19.88
C GLY A 23 -2.21 -1.24 20.69
N PRO A 24 -2.11 -0.90 21.99
CA PRO A 24 -3.29 -0.51 22.78
C PRO A 24 -3.89 0.82 22.27
N VAL A 25 -5.20 1.03 22.45
CA VAL A 25 -5.83 2.34 22.17
C VAL A 25 -5.39 3.36 23.22
N PRO A 26 -4.79 4.48 22.83
CA PRO A 26 -4.45 5.56 23.76
C PRO A 26 -5.72 6.16 24.39
N ALA A 27 -5.63 6.57 25.64
CA ALA A 27 -6.74 7.17 26.40
C ALA A 27 -7.30 8.46 25.78
N ALA A 28 -6.58 9.09 24.84
CA ALA A 28 -7.01 10.28 24.13
C ALA A 28 -8.12 10.03 23.09
N PHE A 29 -8.39 8.78 22.72
CA PHE A 29 -9.44 8.43 21.78
C PHE A 29 -10.74 8.08 22.49
N PHE A 30 -11.87 8.54 21.95
CA PHE A 30 -13.20 8.32 22.51
C PHE A 30 -13.74 6.91 22.23
N SER A 31 -13.27 6.24 21.18
CA SER A 31 -13.73 4.89 20.79
C SER A 31 -12.69 4.10 19.99
N GLN A 32 -12.89 2.79 19.87
CA GLN A 32 -12.09 1.97 18.94
C GLN A 32 -12.29 2.42 17.50
N LYS A 33 -13.52 2.81 17.13
CA LYS A 33 -13.84 3.31 15.79
C LYS A 33 -13.05 4.56 15.43
N GLU A 34 -13.00 5.55 16.32
CA GLU A 34 -12.23 6.78 16.09
C GLU A 34 -10.73 6.46 15.95
N PHE A 35 -10.19 5.69 16.90
CA PHE A 35 -8.80 5.26 16.85
C PHE A 35 -8.47 4.57 15.52
N PHE A 36 -9.30 3.60 15.11
CA PHE A 36 -9.12 2.82 13.90
C PHE A 36 -9.11 3.72 12.66
N ILE A 37 -10.05 4.68 12.55
CA ILE A 37 -10.12 5.60 11.40
C ILE A 37 -8.89 6.51 11.34
N VAL A 38 -8.50 7.12 12.47
CA VAL A 38 -7.39 8.09 12.52
C VAL A 38 -6.07 7.40 12.18
N THR A 39 -5.80 6.26 12.80
CA THR A 39 -4.56 5.51 12.57
C THR A 39 -4.51 4.88 11.18
N LEU A 40 -5.64 4.38 10.66
CA LEU A 40 -5.71 3.85 9.30
C LEU A 40 -5.43 4.93 8.24
N ARG A 41 -5.96 6.14 8.41
CA ARG A 41 -5.67 7.28 7.52
C ARG A 41 -4.19 7.68 7.57
N ARG A 42 -3.60 7.72 8.77
CA ARG A 42 -2.17 8.00 8.93
C ARG A 42 -1.30 6.93 8.25
N MET A 43 -1.65 5.66 8.44
CA MET A 43 -0.97 4.53 7.78
C MET A 43 -1.06 4.63 6.26
N ALA A 44 -2.24 4.93 5.71
CA ALA A 44 -2.45 5.11 4.28
C ALA A 44 -1.61 6.27 3.70
N ALA A 45 -1.54 7.40 4.42
CA ALA A 45 -0.71 8.53 3.99
C ALA A 45 0.79 8.17 3.97
N ASN A 46 1.28 7.52 5.02
CA ASN A 46 2.68 7.08 5.08
C ASN A 46 3.01 6.00 4.04
N LEU A 47 2.06 5.11 3.72
CA LEU A 47 2.19 4.15 2.62
C LEU A 47 2.28 4.86 1.26
N ALA A 48 1.42 5.84 1.01
CA ALA A 48 1.41 6.59 -0.24
C ALA A 48 2.75 7.31 -0.44
N GLU A 49 3.25 7.99 0.60
CA GLU A 49 4.55 8.66 0.57
C GLU A 49 5.70 7.67 0.32
N PHE A 50 5.70 6.53 1.02
CA PHE A 50 6.76 5.54 0.85
C PHE A 50 6.74 4.87 -0.53
N LYS A 51 5.54 4.60 -1.09
CA LYS A 51 5.40 4.07 -2.45
C LYS A 51 5.84 5.08 -3.50
N ALA A 52 5.53 6.36 -3.32
CA ALA A 52 5.98 7.43 -4.21
C ALA A 52 7.51 7.50 -4.24
N GLU A 53 8.17 7.45 -3.08
CA GLU A 53 9.63 7.46 -3.01
C GLU A 53 10.25 6.20 -3.66
N ASN A 54 9.68 5.01 -3.42
CA ASN A 54 10.15 3.78 -4.07
C ASN A 54 9.99 3.82 -5.60
N LEU A 55 8.88 4.40 -6.10
CA LEU A 55 8.64 4.56 -7.52
C LEU A 55 9.62 5.57 -8.14
N HIS A 56 9.85 6.70 -7.47
CA HIS A 56 10.83 7.71 -7.88
C HIS A 56 12.23 7.09 -8.02
N LEU A 57 12.69 6.37 -7.00
CA LEU A 57 13.98 5.67 -7.02
C LEU A 57 14.05 4.58 -8.10
N LEU A 58 12.97 3.81 -8.29
CA LEU A 58 12.89 2.80 -9.34
C LEU A 58 13.06 3.42 -10.73
N ALA A 59 12.36 4.52 -11.00
CA ALA A 59 12.45 5.27 -12.25
C ALA A 59 13.84 5.89 -12.44
N ALA A 60 14.37 6.56 -11.42
CA ALA A 60 15.70 7.19 -11.44
C ALA A 60 16.81 6.17 -11.74
N ASN A 61 16.74 4.98 -11.13
CA ASN A 61 17.69 3.91 -11.37
C ASN A 61 17.68 3.40 -12.82
N LEU A 62 16.50 3.20 -13.41
CA LEU A 62 16.39 2.79 -14.81
C LEU A 62 16.94 3.89 -15.75
N LEU A 63 16.58 5.15 -15.52
CA LEU A 63 17.05 6.28 -16.32
C LEU A 63 18.56 6.47 -16.21
N ALA A 64 19.14 6.27 -15.02
CA ALA A 64 20.59 6.30 -14.81
C ALA A 64 21.29 5.18 -15.60
N LYS A 65 20.75 3.96 -15.58
CA LYS A 65 21.27 2.84 -16.40
C LYS A 65 21.21 3.16 -17.90
N LEU A 66 20.08 3.69 -18.37
CA LEU A 66 19.90 4.12 -19.76
C LEU A 66 20.89 5.22 -20.19
N ARG A 67 21.26 6.14 -19.29
CA ARG A 67 22.27 7.17 -19.58
C ARG A 67 23.68 6.60 -19.69
N ARG A 68 24.00 5.54 -18.93
CA ARG A 68 25.32 4.89 -18.91
C ARG A 68 25.55 3.96 -20.10
N GLY A 69 24.50 3.46 -20.75
CA GLY A 69 24.64 2.56 -21.88
C GLY A 69 23.38 1.78 -22.21
N PRO A 70 23.49 0.72 -23.04
CA PRO A 70 22.38 -0.18 -23.31
C PRO A 70 21.96 -0.91 -22.03
N VAL A 71 20.65 -1.09 -21.85
CA VAL A 71 20.07 -1.86 -20.75
C VAL A 71 19.83 -3.29 -21.20
N THR A 72 20.08 -4.27 -20.33
CA THR A 72 19.88 -5.67 -20.68
C THR A 72 18.40 -6.07 -20.59
N PRO A 73 17.97 -7.16 -21.24
CA PRO A 73 16.64 -7.72 -21.02
C PRO A 73 16.37 -8.06 -19.55
N ALA A 74 17.38 -8.50 -18.80
CA ALA A 74 17.27 -8.81 -17.38
C ALA A 74 16.98 -7.56 -16.54
N ASP A 75 17.62 -6.42 -16.85
CA ASP A 75 17.34 -5.15 -16.19
C ASP A 75 15.90 -4.70 -16.41
N LEU A 76 15.39 -4.85 -17.64
CA LEU A 76 14.02 -4.49 -18.00
C LEU A 76 12.99 -5.40 -17.31
N THR A 77 13.25 -6.70 -17.23
CA THR A 77 12.41 -7.63 -16.47
C THR A 77 12.37 -7.27 -15.00
N ALA A 78 13.53 -7.03 -14.37
CA ALA A 78 13.59 -6.64 -12.96
C ALA A 78 12.86 -5.31 -12.70
N PHE A 79 12.98 -4.34 -13.60
CA PHE A 79 12.24 -3.08 -13.53
C PHE A 79 10.72 -3.31 -13.62
N LYS A 80 10.27 -4.06 -14.63
CA LYS A 80 8.84 -4.38 -14.83
C LYS A 80 8.26 -5.10 -13.61
N ASP A 81 8.97 -6.07 -13.08
CA ASP A 81 8.54 -6.84 -11.91
C ASP A 81 8.37 -5.95 -10.68
N MET A 82 9.20 -4.93 -10.50
CA MET A 82 9.06 -3.98 -9.39
C MET A 82 7.94 -2.97 -9.66
N LEU A 83 7.82 -2.50 -10.91
CA LEU A 83 6.83 -1.52 -11.31
C LEU A 83 5.41 -2.06 -11.14
N ASP A 84 5.15 -3.28 -11.61
CA ASP A 84 3.85 -3.97 -11.49
C ASP A 84 3.32 -4.06 -10.05
N LYS A 85 4.24 -4.07 -9.06
CA LYS A 85 3.89 -4.13 -7.64
C LYS A 85 3.54 -2.76 -7.04
N LEU A 86 3.91 -1.67 -7.69
CA LEU A 86 3.79 -0.31 -7.16
C LEU A 86 2.64 0.50 -7.79
N VAL A 87 2.27 0.21 -9.04
CA VAL A 87 1.44 1.09 -9.87
C VAL A 87 0.17 0.40 -10.35
N SER A 88 -0.77 1.17 -10.91
CA SER A 88 -2.00 0.60 -11.49
C SER A 88 -1.69 -0.23 -12.74
N SER A 89 -2.59 -1.15 -13.10
CA SER A 89 -2.44 -1.92 -14.36
C SER A 89 -2.35 -1.00 -15.58
N ARG A 90 -3.09 0.12 -15.56
CA ARG A 90 -3.06 1.14 -16.61
C ARG A 90 -1.68 1.82 -16.70
N ASP A 91 -1.15 2.28 -15.58
CA ASP A 91 0.13 2.98 -15.57
C ASP A 91 1.29 2.04 -15.88
N TYR A 92 1.20 0.78 -15.45
CA TYR A 92 2.14 -0.27 -15.83
C TYR A 92 2.19 -0.46 -17.35
N GLN A 93 1.03 -0.57 -18.01
CA GLN A 93 0.95 -0.68 -19.47
C GLN A 93 1.53 0.56 -20.17
N LEU A 94 1.20 1.76 -19.68
CA LEU A 94 1.72 3.02 -20.22
C LEU A 94 3.24 3.11 -20.11
N ALA A 95 3.81 2.72 -18.97
CA ALA A 95 5.26 2.70 -18.76
C ALA A 95 5.94 1.63 -19.63
N CYS A 96 5.36 0.43 -19.74
CA CYS A 96 5.87 -0.64 -20.58
C CYS A 96 5.88 -0.27 -22.07
N ALA A 97 4.85 0.43 -22.55
CA ALA A 97 4.80 0.95 -23.91
C ALA A 97 5.89 2.01 -24.16
N GLY A 98 6.32 2.73 -23.13
CA GLY A 98 7.44 3.67 -23.21
C GLY A 98 8.80 3.02 -23.44
N LEU A 99 8.96 1.73 -23.11
CA LEU A 99 10.26 1.02 -23.20
C LEU A 99 10.73 0.80 -24.64
N SER A 100 9.83 0.85 -25.63
CA SER A 100 10.18 0.77 -27.05
C SER A 100 10.45 2.14 -27.70
N GLY A 101 10.29 3.24 -26.95
CA GLY A 101 10.48 4.60 -27.44
C GLY A 101 11.89 5.17 -27.19
N SER A 102 12.04 6.49 -27.39
CA SER A 102 13.28 7.19 -27.04
C SER A 102 13.47 7.29 -25.52
N LYS A 103 14.70 7.58 -25.08
CA LYS A 103 15.01 7.74 -23.65
C LYS A 103 14.22 8.90 -23.04
N GLU A 104 14.03 9.97 -23.80
CA GLU A 104 13.27 11.17 -23.42
C GLU A 104 11.79 10.83 -23.26
N PHE A 105 11.23 10.07 -24.20
CA PHE A 105 9.84 9.62 -24.12
C PHE A 105 9.60 8.71 -22.91
N LEU A 106 10.52 7.78 -22.64
CA LEU A 106 10.44 6.94 -21.45
C LEU A 106 10.53 7.77 -20.16
N ALA A 107 11.43 8.76 -20.09
CA ALA A 107 11.55 9.65 -18.95
C ALA A 107 10.26 10.44 -18.69
N GLU A 108 9.64 10.99 -19.75
CA GLU A 108 8.36 11.68 -19.68
C GLU A 108 7.25 10.74 -19.17
N ARG A 109 7.21 9.49 -19.65
CA ARG A 109 6.23 8.49 -19.21
C ARG A 109 6.41 8.17 -17.74
N LEU A 110 7.63 7.85 -17.30
CA LEU A 110 7.93 7.51 -15.91
C LEU A 110 7.62 8.66 -14.94
N ALA A 111 7.81 9.91 -15.37
CA ALA A 111 7.46 11.09 -14.57
C ALA A 111 5.95 11.27 -14.33
N ARG A 112 5.10 10.61 -15.13
CA ARG A 112 3.63 10.65 -15.01
C ARG A 112 3.04 9.44 -14.31
N VAL A 113 3.86 8.43 -14.00
CA VAL A 113 3.39 7.23 -13.31
C VAL A 113 3.19 7.57 -11.84
N GLU A 114 2.04 7.22 -11.31
CA GLU A 114 1.72 7.38 -9.90
C GLU A 114 1.64 6.01 -9.20
N PRO A 115 2.00 5.92 -7.91
CA PRO A 115 1.78 4.69 -7.16
C PRO A 115 0.28 4.43 -7.04
N LEU A 116 -0.13 3.17 -7.17
CA LEU A 116 -1.51 2.76 -6.92
C LEU A 116 -1.88 3.13 -5.47
N SER A 117 -2.97 3.83 -5.23
CA SER A 117 -3.44 4.12 -3.87
C SER A 117 -4.68 3.30 -3.57
N ILE A 118 -4.53 2.18 -2.85
CA ILE A 118 -5.68 1.34 -2.50
C ILE A 118 -6.66 2.10 -1.58
N ALA A 119 -6.14 2.97 -0.70
CA ALA A 119 -6.97 3.83 0.13
C ALA A 119 -7.83 4.80 -0.71
N ALA A 120 -7.29 5.34 -1.80
CA ALA A 120 -8.07 6.18 -2.72
C ALA A 120 -9.14 5.36 -3.45
N GLU A 121 -8.80 4.14 -3.90
CA GLU A 121 -9.74 3.21 -4.54
C GLU A 121 -10.91 2.82 -3.61
N GLU A 122 -10.63 2.57 -2.32
CA GLU A 122 -11.69 2.28 -1.34
C GLU A 122 -12.52 3.51 -0.94
N SER A 123 -12.01 4.72 -1.18
CA SER A 123 -12.73 5.97 -0.92
C SER A 123 -13.64 6.41 -2.07
N LYS A 124 -13.57 5.73 -3.23
CA LYS A 124 -14.43 6.00 -4.39
C LYS A 124 -15.91 5.79 -4.06
N LEU A 125 -16.76 6.62 -4.65
CA LEU A 125 -18.21 6.56 -4.44
C LEU A 125 -18.82 5.29 -5.06
N PRO A 126 -19.98 4.83 -4.56
CA PRO A 126 -20.72 3.75 -5.21
C PRO A 126 -21.00 4.08 -6.69
N GLY A 127 -20.65 3.16 -7.59
CA GLY A 127 -20.82 3.32 -9.04
C GLY A 127 -19.59 3.87 -9.78
N GLU A 128 -18.57 4.35 -9.07
CA GLU A 128 -17.29 4.70 -9.69
C GLU A 128 -16.45 3.44 -10.01
N PRO A 129 -15.85 3.36 -11.20
CA PRO A 129 -15.00 2.23 -11.54
C PRO A 129 -13.76 2.18 -10.66
N ARG A 130 -13.57 1.05 -9.98
CA ARG A 130 -12.37 0.72 -9.19
C ARG A 130 -11.33 0.03 -10.07
N ASP A 131 -10.05 0.21 -9.76
CA ASP A 131 -8.98 -0.53 -10.41
C ASP A 131 -9.11 -2.04 -10.08
N PRO A 132 -9.18 -2.93 -11.09
CA PRO A 132 -9.33 -4.37 -10.85
C PRO A 132 -8.18 -4.99 -10.05
N THR A 133 -6.98 -4.42 -10.14
CA THR A 133 -5.81 -4.85 -9.37
C THR A 133 -6.01 -4.53 -7.90
N ALA A 134 -6.47 -3.30 -7.60
CA ALA A 134 -6.79 -2.90 -6.24
C ALA A 134 -7.88 -3.79 -5.64
N ASP A 135 -8.97 -4.03 -6.38
CA ASP A 135 -10.07 -4.86 -5.88
C ASP A 135 -9.64 -6.31 -5.63
N ARG A 136 -8.87 -6.91 -6.54
CA ARG A 136 -8.30 -8.26 -6.36
C ARG A 136 -7.42 -8.33 -5.11
N LEU A 137 -6.50 -7.39 -4.95
CA LEU A 137 -5.57 -7.35 -3.81
C LEU A 137 -6.31 -7.19 -2.49
N VAL A 138 -7.27 -6.27 -2.43
CA VAL A 138 -8.10 -6.06 -1.23
C VAL A 138 -8.93 -7.31 -0.95
N GLY A 139 -9.59 -7.90 -1.93
CA GLY A 139 -10.37 -9.13 -1.74
C GLY A 139 -9.54 -10.32 -1.24
N GLU A 140 -8.30 -10.47 -1.72
CA GLU A 140 -7.35 -11.46 -1.18
C GLU A 140 -7.01 -11.17 0.29
N ALA A 141 -6.66 -9.93 0.62
CA ALA A 141 -6.33 -9.52 1.99
C ALA A 141 -7.54 -9.69 2.93
N TYR A 142 -8.74 -9.34 2.47
CA TYR A 142 -9.98 -9.45 3.21
C TYR A 142 -10.26 -10.88 3.67
N ARG A 143 -10.19 -11.83 2.73
CA ARG A 143 -10.33 -13.26 3.01
C ARG A 143 -9.23 -13.78 3.93
N ARG A 144 -7.99 -13.35 3.70
CA ARG A 144 -6.84 -13.81 4.49
C ARG A 144 -6.90 -13.34 5.94
N LEU A 145 -7.43 -12.13 6.18
CA LEU A 145 -7.70 -11.60 7.52
C LEU A 145 -9.01 -12.14 8.12
N ARG A 146 -9.82 -12.87 7.34
CA ARG A 146 -11.13 -13.40 7.75
C ARG A 146 -12.12 -12.29 8.15
N PHE A 147 -12.06 -11.14 7.47
CA PHE A 147 -12.98 -10.04 7.74
C PHE A 147 -14.44 -10.38 7.37
N ASP A 148 -14.67 -11.34 6.46
CA ASP A 148 -16.01 -11.87 6.20
C ASP A 148 -16.68 -12.42 7.47
N ALA A 149 -15.90 -13.11 8.33
CA ALA A 149 -16.40 -13.63 9.60
C ALA A 149 -16.66 -12.51 10.63
N LEU A 150 -15.88 -11.43 10.56
CA LEU A 150 -16.07 -10.25 11.42
C LEU A 150 -17.33 -9.47 11.06
N GLU A 151 -17.62 -9.32 9.76
CA GLU A 151 -18.90 -8.76 9.31
C GLU A 151 -20.08 -9.58 9.81
N GLU A 152 -19.98 -10.91 9.72
CA GLU A 152 -21.04 -11.80 10.19
C GLU A 152 -21.24 -11.73 11.70
N GLU A 153 -20.16 -11.61 12.48
CA GLU A 153 -20.24 -11.36 13.93
C GLU A 153 -20.93 -10.02 14.21
N TRP A 154 -20.62 -8.96 13.44
CA TRP A 154 -21.26 -7.66 13.57
C TRP A 154 -22.77 -7.73 13.28
N ARG A 155 -23.18 -8.36 12.16
CA ARG A 155 -24.60 -8.56 11.79
C ARG A 155 -25.38 -9.34 12.84
N LYS A 156 -24.71 -10.22 13.60
CA LYS A 156 -25.28 -10.96 14.74
C LYS A 156 -25.36 -10.13 16.03
N GLY A 157 -25.09 -8.83 15.97
CA GLY A 157 -25.19 -7.90 17.10
C GLY A 157 -23.91 -7.75 17.92
N ARG A 158 -22.75 -8.24 17.45
CA ARG A 158 -21.48 -7.96 18.13
C ARG A 158 -21.17 -6.47 18.02
N PRO A 159 -20.82 -5.78 19.13
CA PRO A 159 -20.52 -4.35 19.08
C PRO A 159 -19.38 -4.03 18.09
N ALA A 160 -19.56 -2.98 17.29
CA ALA A 160 -18.58 -2.58 16.27
C ALA A 160 -17.17 -2.39 16.85
N ASP A 161 -17.05 -1.81 18.05
CA ASP A 161 -15.77 -1.64 18.72
C ASP A 161 -15.05 -2.97 18.99
N LYS A 162 -15.78 -4.05 19.32
CA LYS A 162 -15.22 -5.39 19.52
C LYS A 162 -14.82 -6.08 18.22
N VAL A 163 -15.52 -5.74 17.14
CA VAL A 163 -15.17 -6.19 15.79
C VAL A 163 -13.89 -5.51 15.32
N LEU A 164 -13.78 -4.19 15.49
CA LEU A 164 -12.59 -3.42 15.14
C LEU A 164 -11.37 -3.79 15.98
N GLU A 165 -11.55 -4.04 17.28
CA GLU A 165 -10.48 -4.56 18.16
C GLU A 165 -9.92 -5.89 17.61
N LYS A 166 -10.79 -6.82 17.21
CA LYS A 166 -10.38 -8.11 16.63
C LYS A 166 -9.74 -7.94 15.24
N ALA A 167 -10.26 -7.05 14.41
CA ALA A 167 -9.68 -6.74 13.11
C ALA A 167 -8.25 -6.23 13.24
N ARG A 168 -7.98 -5.34 14.20
CA ARG A 168 -6.63 -4.82 14.47
C ARG A 168 -5.66 -5.92 14.90
N ALA A 169 -6.10 -6.84 15.76
CA ALA A 169 -5.28 -7.98 16.17
C ALA A 169 -4.91 -8.88 14.97
N GLN A 170 -5.85 -9.15 14.07
CA GLN A 170 -5.59 -9.94 12.85
C GLN A 170 -4.63 -9.22 11.89
N VAL A 171 -4.74 -7.90 11.76
CA VAL A 171 -3.80 -7.09 10.96
C VAL A 171 -2.40 -7.14 11.57
N ALA A 172 -2.28 -7.01 12.90
CA ALA A 172 -1.01 -7.09 13.61
C ALA A 172 -0.31 -8.44 13.34
N GLU A 173 -1.05 -9.55 13.51
CA GLU A 173 -0.56 -10.90 13.23
C GLU A 173 -0.12 -11.06 11.76
N TYR A 174 -0.91 -10.51 10.84
CA TYR A 174 -0.56 -10.54 9.42
C TYR A 174 0.73 -9.77 9.12
N CYS A 175 0.89 -8.57 9.67
CA CYS A 175 2.08 -7.74 9.46
C CYS A 175 3.35 -8.37 10.05
N LEU A 176 3.26 -9.14 11.14
CA LEU A 176 4.40 -9.89 11.69
C LEU A 176 4.99 -10.91 10.70
N MET A 177 4.16 -11.50 9.83
CA MET A 177 4.64 -12.44 8.80
C MET A 177 5.60 -11.79 7.79
N TYR A 178 5.48 -10.47 7.57
CA TYR A 178 6.27 -9.74 6.58
C TYR A 178 7.58 -9.16 7.13
N ARG A 179 7.93 -9.47 8.40
CA ARG A 179 9.17 -9.09 9.08
C ARG A 179 9.56 -7.64 8.78
N LEU A 180 8.78 -6.70 9.34
CA LEU A 180 9.05 -5.27 9.19
C LEU A 180 10.53 -4.99 9.52
N PRO A 181 11.31 -4.49 8.55
CA PRO A 181 12.74 -4.37 8.69
C PRO A 181 13.13 -3.27 9.67
N VAL A 182 14.12 -3.55 10.50
CA VAL A 182 14.52 -2.70 11.64
C VAL A 182 15.83 -1.93 11.37
N ARG A 183 16.52 -2.20 10.25
CA ARG A 183 17.81 -1.59 9.88
C ARG A 183 17.72 -0.80 8.57
N PRO A 184 18.57 0.23 8.36
CA PRO A 184 18.57 1.03 7.14
C PRO A 184 18.86 0.23 5.86
N GLU A 185 19.72 -0.79 5.93
CA GLU A 185 19.97 -1.71 4.82
C GLU A 185 18.79 -2.63 4.48
N ASP A 186 17.87 -2.83 5.42
CA ASP A 186 16.70 -3.67 5.23
C ASP A 186 15.54 -2.79 4.75
N THR A 187 15.29 -2.77 3.44
CA THR A 187 14.11 -2.08 2.90
C THR A 187 12.96 -3.04 2.68
N LEU A 188 11.73 -2.61 3.01
CA LEU A 188 10.55 -3.41 2.68
C LEU A 188 10.50 -3.65 1.17
N PRO A 189 10.48 -4.90 0.70
CA PRO A 189 10.43 -5.17 -0.73
C PRO A 189 9.08 -4.65 -1.28
N PRO A 190 9.02 -4.26 -2.57
CA PRO A 190 7.78 -3.79 -3.20
C PRO A 190 6.59 -4.74 -3.00
N PHE A 191 6.86 -6.05 -2.93
CA PHE A 191 5.84 -7.05 -2.62
C PHE A 191 5.22 -6.86 -1.22
N SER A 192 6.02 -6.64 -0.18
CA SER A 192 5.51 -6.39 1.17
C SER A 192 4.69 -5.11 1.22
N LEU A 193 5.11 -4.06 0.49
CA LEU A 193 4.35 -2.81 0.40
C LEU A 193 2.98 -2.99 -0.24
N SER A 194 2.92 -3.72 -1.36
CA SER A 194 1.65 -4.07 -1.99
C SER A 194 0.72 -4.83 -1.03
N ARG A 195 1.25 -5.73 -0.20
CA ARG A 195 0.46 -6.49 0.79
C ARG A 195 0.00 -5.62 1.96
N ILE A 196 0.83 -4.73 2.49
CA ILE A 196 0.44 -3.80 3.56
C ILE A 196 -0.63 -2.83 3.06
N ASP A 197 -0.50 -2.34 1.82
CA ASP A 197 -1.50 -1.48 1.17
C ASP A 197 -2.83 -2.23 0.97
N ALA A 198 -2.79 -3.50 0.56
CA ALA A 198 -3.98 -4.33 0.42
C ALA A 198 -4.70 -4.56 1.76
N VAL A 199 -3.95 -4.78 2.85
CA VAL A 199 -4.51 -4.89 4.21
C VAL A 199 -5.12 -3.57 4.69
N THR A 200 -4.46 -2.46 4.37
CA THR A 200 -4.98 -1.11 4.64
C THR A 200 -6.32 -0.91 3.92
N GLY A 201 -6.40 -1.31 2.64
CA GLY A 201 -7.65 -1.33 1.88
C GLY A 201 -8.74 -2.22 2.47
N ALA A 202 -8.38 -3.43 2.92
CA ALA A 202 -9.32 -4.34 3.57
C ALA A 202 -9.91 -3.71 4.85
N CYS A 203 -9.12 -2.94 5.59
CA CYS A 203 -9.59 -2.19 6.75
C CYS A 203 -10.57 -1.07 6.37
N PHE A 204 -10.30 -0.32 5.30
CA PHE A 204 -11.25 0.68 4.78
C PHE A 204 -12.55 0.03 4.31
N ARG A 205 -12.47 -1.10 3.62
CA ARG A 205 -13.63 -1.87 3.16
C ARG A 205 -14.48 -2.35 4.34
N LEU A 206 -13.85 -2.90 5.37
CA LEU A 206 -14.55 -3.30 6.61
C LEU A 206 -15.23 -2.09 7.26
N LEU A 207 -14.53 -0.96 7.41
CA LEU A 207 -15.14 0.26 7.93
C LEU A 207 -16.34 0.73 7.12
N GLY A 208 -16.27 0.63 5.78
CA GLY A 208 -17.40 0.95 4.90
C GLY A 208 -18.61 0.07 5.22
N LYS A 209 -18.40 -1.24 5.36
CA LYS A 209 -19.46 -2.20 5.69
C LYS A 209 -20.09 -1.97 7.05
N LEU A 210 -19.29 -1.61 8.06
CA LEU A 210 -19.78 -1.28 9.41
C LEU A 210 -20.50 0.08 9.50
N ARG A 211 -20.59 0.86 8.41
CA ARG A 211 -21.32 2.14 8.32
C ARG A 211 -22.63 2.05 7.55
N GLU A 212 -22.91 0.94 6.85
CA GLU A 212 -24.08 0.78 5.97
C GLU A 212 -25.40 0.46 6.72
N GLU A 213 -25.48 0.77 8.02
CA GLU A 213 -26.70 0.75 8.86
C GLU A 213 -26.81 2.03 9.69
#